data_AF-A0A7S9ZAT9-F1
#
_entry.id   AF-A0A7S9ZAT9-F1
#
_cell.length_a   1.000
_cell.length_b   1.000
_cell.length_c   1.000
_cell.angle_alpha   90.00
_cell.angle_beta   90.00
_cell.angle_gamma   90.00
#
_symmetry.space_group_name_H-M   'P 1'
#
loop_
_entity.id
_entity.type
_entity.pdbx_description
1 polymer ?
#
loop_
_entity_poly.entity_id
_entity_poly.type
_entity_poly.pdbx_seq_one_letter_code
_entity_poly.pdbx_strand_id
1 'polypeptide(L)' 'MSKKRKFGPDRAELWFRLCFSLVGVAALGGAVAYRGLPSGPAMAEIGIIAGGFFIGSAIWSAWRLITRDHP' A
#
# COMPACT_ATOMS: atom_id res chain seq x y z
N MET A 1 10.24 12.42 18.66
CA MET A 1 10.05 13.87 18.46
C MET A 1 9.17 14.05 17.22
N SER A 2 7.83 14.03 17.37
CA SER A 2 6.90 14.13 16.24
C SER A 2 6.79 15.59 15.81
N LYS A 3 7.39 15.91 14.67
CA LYS A 3 7.44 17.26 14.12
C LYS A 3 6.18 17.41 13.26
N LYS A 4 5.13 18.08 13.77
CA LYS A 4 3.96 18.45 12.96
C LYS A 4 4.45 19.16 11.68
N ARG A 5 4.39 18.47 10.55
CA ARG A 5 4.83 19.03 9.27
C ARG A 5 3.73 19.94 8.75
N LYS A 6 4.08 21.20 8.50
CA LYS A 6 3.17 22.21 7.93
C LYS A 6 2.70 21.84 6.51
N PHE A 7 3.43 20.94 5.84
CA PHE A 7 3.11 20.38 4.53
C PHE A 7 3.18 18.85 4.60
N GLY A 8 2.06 18.19 4.30
CA GLY A 8 1.92 16.74 4.31
C GLY A 8 0.48 16.33 3.95
N PRO A 9 0.27 15.06 3.55
CA PRO A 9 -1.05 14.55 3.26
C PRO A 9 -1.93 14.60 4.52
N ASP A 10 -3.19 14.98 4.33
CA ASP A 10 -4.18 15.03 5.40
C ASP A 10 -4.42 13.63 5.99
N ARG A 11 -4.92 13.57 7.23
CA ARG A 11 -5.24 12.31 7.90
C ARG A 11 -6.25 11.47 7.11
N ALA A 12 -7.25 12.10 6.48
CA ALA A 12 -8.23 11.40 5.64
C ALA A 12 -7.58 10.84 4.37
N GLU A 13 -6.66 11.59 3.76
CA GLU A 13 -5.93 11.18 2.57
C GLU A 13 -5.00 9.99 2.85
N LEU A 14 -4.33 9.98 4.02
CA LEU A 14 -3.54 8.84 4.48
C LEU A 14 -4.39 7.59 4.71
N TRP A 15 -5.58 7.74 5.31
CA TRP A 15 -6.52 6.63 5.50
C TRP A 15 -7.03 6.08 4.17
N PHE A 16 -7.40 6.96 3.24
CA PHE A 16 -7.80 6.57 1.89
C PHE A 16 -6.68 5.76 1.21
N ARG A 17 -5.44 6.26 1.25
CA ARG A 17 -4.28 5.59 0.67
C ARG A 17 -4.02 4.23 1.31
N LEU A 18 -4.18 4.12 2.63
CA LEU A 18 -4.04 2.87 3.36
C LEU A 18 -5.12 1.86 2.93
N CYS A 19 -6.40 2.25 2.97
CA CYS A 19 -7.50 1.39 2.57
C CYS A 19 -7.38 0.93 1.12
N PHE A 20 -7.08 1.86 0.19
CA PHE A 20 -6.88 1.52 -1.22
C PHE A 20 -5.72 0.54 -1.42
N SER A 21 -4.61 0.75 -0.71
CA SER A 21 -3.45 -0.14 -0.79
C SER A 21 -3.79 -1.53 -0.24
N LEU A 22 -4.52 -1.62 0.88
CA LEU A 22 -4.97 -2.90 1.44
C LEU A 22 -5.90 -3.65 0.48
N VAL A 23 -6.83 -2.95 -0.17
CA VAL A 23 -7.69 -3.54 -1.21
C VAL A 23 -6.86 -4.03 -2.39
N GLY A 24 -5.85 -3.26 -2.82
CA GLY A 24 -4.93 -3.67 -3.88
C GLY A 24 -4.14 -4.93 -3.55
N VAL A 25 -3.57 -5.02 -2.34
CA VAL A 25 -2.88 -6.23 -1.86
C VAL A 25 -3.84 -7.42 -1.76
N ALA A 26 -5.05 -7.21 -1.21
CA ALA A 26 -6.04 -8.27 -1.08
C ALA A 26 -6.52 -8.78 -2.44
N ALA A 27 -6.74 -7.89 -3.41
CA ALA A 27 -7.12 -8.26 -4.77
C ALA A 27 -6.01 -9.02 -5.48
N LEU A 28 -4.75 -8.59 -5.32
CA LEU A 28 -3.59 -9.23 -5.93
C LEU A 28 -3.33 -10.62 -5.31
N GLY A 29 -3.35 -10.71 -3.98
CA GLY A 29 -3.24 -11.98 -3.26
C GLY A 29 -4.41 -12.93 -3.55
N GLY A 30 -5.64 -12.39 -3.62
CA GLY A 30 -6.84 -13.15 -3.99
C GLY A 30 -6.79 -13.67 -5.42
N ALA A 31 -6.31 -12.86 -6.37
CA ALA A 31 -6.10 -13.29 -7.75
C ALA A 31 -5.09 -14.43 -7.84
N VAL A 32 -3.98 -14.35 -7.12
CA VAL A 32 -2.98 -15.44 -7.05
C VAL A 32 -3.55 -16.68 -6.37
N ALA A 33 -4.34 -16.54 -5.30
CA ALA A 33 -4.95 -17.66 -4.60
C ALA A 33 -6.02 -18.37 -5.46
N TYR A 34 -6.81 -17.62 -6.22
CA TYR A 34 -7.88 -18.17 -7.06
C TYR A 34 -7.35 -18.74 -8.38
N ARG A 35 -6.39 -18.06 -9.00
CA ARG A 35 -5.90 -18.38 -10.36
C ARG A 35 -4.58 -19.14 -10.37
N GLY A 36 -3.93 -19.27 -9.21
CA GLY A 36 -2.59 -19.85 -9.07
C GLY A 36 -1.46 -18.86 -9.36
N LEU A 37 -0.21 -19.33 -9.22
CA LEU A 37 0.97 -18.54 -9.54
C LEU A 37 0.99 -18.20 -11.04
N PRO A 38 1.21 -16.92 -11.41
CA PRO A 38 1.28 -16.53 -12.81
C PRO A 38 2.41 -17.28 -13.53
N SER A 39 2.07 -17.98 -14.61
CA SER A 39 2.99 -18.85 -15.35
C SER A 39 3.91 -18.11 -16.33
N GLY A 40 3.78 -16.78 -16.42
CA GLY A 40 4.57 -15.94 -17.34
C GLY A 40 5.47 -14.96 -16.58
N PRO A 41 6.74 -14.77 -17.01
CA PRO A 41 7.68 -13.86 -16.34
C PRO A 41 7.15 -12.43 -16.24
N ALA A 42 6.51 -11.92 -17.29
CA ALA A 42 5.90 -10.59 -17.28
C ALA A 42 4.83 -10.43 -16.18
N MET A 43 3.96 -11.43 -15.98
CA MET A 43 2.94 -11.37 -14.93
C MET A 43 3.55 -11.49 -13.53
N ALA A 44 4.62 -12.26 -13.37
CA ALA A 44 5.36 -12.33 -12.12
C ALA A 44 6.01 -10.98 -11.77
N GLU A 45 6.66 -10.32 -12.74
CA GLU A 45 7.26 -8.99 -12.58
C GLU A 45 6.20 -7.95 -12.21
N ILE A 46 5.07 -7.93 -12.91
CA ILE A 46 3.96 -7.01 -12.60
C ILE A 46 3.42 -7.29 -11.19
N GLY A 47 3.26 -8.56 -10.82
CA GLY A 47 2.82 -8.96 -9.48
C GLY A 47 3.78 -8.50 -8.38
N ILE A 48 5.09 -8.61 -8.61
CA ILE A 48 6.13 -8.18 -7.67
C ILE A 48 6.15 -6.65 -7.55
N ILE A 49 6.13 -5.93 -8.67
CA ILE A 49 6.18 -4.46 -8.67
C ILE A 49 4.90 -3.89 -8.06
N ALA A 50 3.72 -4.37 -8.50
CA ALA A 50 2.44 -3.93 -7.96
C ALA A 50 2.28 -4.33 -6.50
N GLY A 51 2.63 -5.56 -6.14
CA GLY A 51 2.61 -6.05 -4.76
C GLY A 51 3.53 -5.24 -3.85
N GLY A 52 4.77 -5.01 -4.27
CA GLY A 52 5.73 -4.17 -3.56
C GLY A 52 5.25 -2.73 -3.41
N PHE A 53 4.65 -2.16 -4.47
CA PHE A 53 4.08 -0.82 -4.42
C PHE A 53 2.91 -0.71 -3.43
N PHE A 54 1.95 -1.64 -3.48
CA PHE A 54 0.79 -1.61 -2.57
C PHE A 54 1.18 -1.92 -1.12
N ILE A 55 2.02 -2.93 -0.88
CA ILE A 55 2.52 -3.26 0.46
C ILE A 55 3.34 -2.11 1.02
N GLY A 56 4.28 -1.57 0.24
CA GLY A 56 5.10 -0.42 0.64
C GLY A 56 4.26 0.82 0.93
N SER A 57 3.27 1.11 0.09
CA SER A 57 2.34 2.22 0.28
C SER A 57 1.45 2.06 1.52
N ALA A 58 1.01 0.83 1.82
CA ALA A 58 0.24 0.52 3.01
C ALA A 58 1.09 0.72 4.28
N ILE A 59 2.30 0.14 4.31
CA ILE A 59 3.23 0.27 5.46
C ILE A 59 3.57 1.75 5.70
N TRP A 60 3.90 2.51 4.65
CA TRP A 60 4.23 3.92 4.80
C TRP A 60 3.05 4.75 5.32
N SER A 61 1.84 4.51 4.79
CA SER A 61 0.64 5.22 5.22
C SER A 61 0.29 4.88 6.67
N ALA A 62 0.36 3.60 7.05
CA ALA A 62 0.15 3.14 8.42
C ALA A 62 1.17 3.72 9.40
N TRP A 63 2.46 3.69 9.05
CA TRP A 63 3.52 4.25 9.89
C TRP A 63 3.32 5.75 10.14
N ARG A 64 2.88 6.49 9.11
CA ARG A 64 2.61 7.93 9.23
C ARG A 64 1.35 8.23 10.03
N LEU A 65 0.34 7.36 9.96
CA LEU A 65 -0.86 7.39 10.81
C LEU A 65 -0.51 7.14 12.28
N ILE A 66 0.32 6.14 12.57
CA ILE A 66 0.77 5.78 13.93
C ILE A 66 1.64 6.88 14.53
N THR A 67 2.58 7.43 13.76
CA THR A 67 3.52 8.46 14.21
C THR A 67 2.86 9.84 14.36
N ARG A 68 1.60 9.99 13.92
CA ARG A 68 0.86 11.26 13.89
C ARG A 68 1.62 12.36 13.14
N ASP A 69 2.42 11.98 12.14
CA ASP A 69 3.25 12.88 11.31
C ASP A 69 2.44 13.44 10.14
N HIS A 70 1.29 14.01 10.49
CA HIS A 70 0.34 14.67 9.60
C HIS A 70 -0.25 15.90 10.33
N PRO A 71 -0.62 16.96 9.60
CA PRO A 71 -1.18 18.18 10.19
C PRO A 71 -2.38 17.90 11.13
#